data_AF-A0A7X7BP72-F1
#
_entry.id   AF-A0A7X7BP72-F1
#
_cell.length_a   1.000
_cell.length_b   1.000
_cell.length_c   1.000
_cell.angle_alpha   90.00
_cell.angle_beta   90.00
_cell.angle_gamma   90.00
#
_symmetry.space_group_name_H-M   'P 1'
#
loop_
_entity.id
_entity.type
_entity.pdbx_description
1 polymer ?
#
loop_
_entity_poly.entity_id
_entity_poly.type
_entity_poly.pdbx_seq_one_letter_code
_entity_poly.pdbx_strand_id
1 'polypeptide(L)'
;LVPPIALLACAAEGETKIFNAGRLRLKESDRLFTVADTLRKLGANILEEGSSLLIRGGRPLAGGEVDSHGDHRIAMMSALASLISRDKIVISGAEAVGKSYPGFFEDFAALGGIVRKE
;
A
#
# COMPACT_ATOMS: atom_id res chain seq x y z
N LEU A 1 3.32 0.50 10.69
CA LEU A 1 4.44 1.00 9.87
C LEU A 1 4.76 0.10 8.68
N VAL A 2 4.56 -1.22 8.75
CA VAL A 2 4.91 -2.11 7.61
C VAL A 2 4.26 -1.72 6.28
N PRO A 3 2.97 -1.32 6.17
CA PRO A 3 2.42 -0.92 4.87
C PRO A 3 3.20 0.22 4.17
N PRO A 4 3.40 1.42 4.78
CA PRO A 4 4.17 2.48 4.12
C PRO A 4 5.65 2.12 3.92
N ILE A 5 6.27 1.31 4.81
CA ILE A 5 7.66 0.86 4.62
C ILE A 5 7.78 -0.11 3.43
N ALA A 6 6.81 -1.01 3.25
CA ALA A 6 6.79 -1.92 2.11
C ALA A 6 6.65 -1.15 0.79
N LEU A 7 5.79 -0.12 0.76
CA LEU A 7 5.69 0.77 -0.39
C LEU A 7 7.00 1.52 -0.67
N LEU A 8 7.65 2.07 0.36
CA LEU A 8 8.96 2.71 0.22
C LEU A 8 9.99 1.75 -0.38
N ALA A 9 10.00 0.49 0.05
CA ALA A 9 10.88 -0.54 -0.49
C ALA A 9 10.61 -0.84 -1.97
N CYS A 10 9.39 -0.63 -2.48
CA CYS A 10 9.12 -0.74 -3.92
C CYS A 10 9.81 0.38 -4.73
N ALA A 11 9.92 1.57 -4.15
CA ALA A 11 10.60 2.71 -4.79
C ALA A 11 12.13 2.65 -4.65
N ALA A 12 12.65 2.07 -3.57
CA ALA A 12 14.09 1.98 -3.31
C ALA A 12 14.79 0.98 -4.25
N GLU A 13 15.98 1.33 -4.74
CA GLU A 13 16.80 0.41 -5.53
C GLU A 13 17.30 -0.78 -4.68
N GLY A 14 17.26 -1.98 -5.26
CA GLY A 14 17.76 -3.20 -4.63
C GLY A 14 16.68 -4.07 -3.98
N GLU A 15 17.07 -4.87 -3.00
CA GLU A 15 16.20 -5.83 -2.30
C GLU A 15 16.07 -5.45 -0.82
N THR A 16 14.84 -5.37 -0.33
CA THR A 16 14.51 -5.16 1.08
C THR A 16 13.79 -6.39 1.63
N LYS A 17 14.21 -6.86 2.80
CA LYS A 17 13.55 -7.93 3.55
C LYS A 17 12.98 -7.40 4.86
N ILE A 18 11.65 -7.47 5.00
CA ILE A 18 10.96 -7.21 6.27
C ILE A 18 10.68 -8.57 6.91
N PHE A 19 11.32 -8.90 8.02
CA PHE A 19 11.21 -10.20 8.68
C PHE A 19 10.56 -10.11 10.07
N ASN A 20 10.17 -11.27 10.60
CA ASN A 20 9.49 -11.39 11.91
C ASN A 20 8.21 -10.54 12.02
N ALA A 21 7.44 -10.48 10.93
CA ALA A 21 6.25 -9.64 10.80
C ALA A 21 4.94 -10.41 11.09
N GLY A 22 5.01 -11.60 11.70
CA GLY A 22 3.85 -12.48 11.91
C GLY A 22 2.70 -11.85 12.71
N ARG A 23 3.00 -10.90 13.61
CA ARG A 23 1.98 -10.16 14.37
C ARG A 23 1.03 -9.34 13.49
N LEU A 24 1.41 -9.03 12.25
CA LEU A 24 0.55 -8.32 11.31
C LEU A 24 -0.67 -9.13 10.86
N ARG A 25 -0.59 -10.47 10.92
CA ARG A 25 -1.71 -11.35 10.57
C ARG A 25 -2.91 -11.20 11.50
N LEU A 26 -2.68 -10.73 12.72
CA LEU A 26 -3.69 -10.58 13.79
C LEU A 26 -4.25 -9.14 13.88
N LYS A 27 -4.21 -8.38 12.79
CA LYS A 27 -4.66 -6.97 12.76
C LYS A 27 -6.03 -6.87 12.11
N GLU A 28 -6.45 -5.64 11.78
CA GLU A 28 -7.75 -5.34 11.15
C GLU A 28 -8.01 -6.20 9.91
N SER A 29 -6.95 -6.52 9.17
CA SER A 29 -6.89 -7.62 8.22
C SER A 29 -5.69 -8.52 8.54
N ASP A 30 -5.53 -9.62 7.81
CA ASP A 30 -4.20 -10.22 7.64
C ASP A 30 -3.33 -9.24 6.86
N ARG A 31 -2.76 -8.27 7.58
CA ARG A 31 -2.08 -7.12 6.98
C ARG A 31 -0.78 -7.53 6.29
N LEU A 32 -0.20 -8.68 6.65
CA LEU A 32 0.97 -9.20 5.94
C LEU A 32 0.56 -9.61 4.53
N PHE A 33 -0.50 -10.43 4.44
CA PHE A 33 -1.08 -10.84 3.17
C PHE A 33 -1.60 -9.65 2.36
N THR A 34 -2.40 -8.77 2.99
CA THR A 34 -3.02 -7.65 2.27
C THR A 34 -1.98 -6.69 1.69
N VAL A 35 -0.87 -6.41 2.38
CA VAL A 35 0.23 -5.59 1.81
C VAL A 35 0.84 -6.28 0.58
N ALA A 36 1.15 -7.57 0.69
CA ALA A 36 1.75 -8.32 -0.40
C ALA A 36 0.83 -8.39 -1.62
N ASP A 37 -0.45 -8.71 -1.40
CA ASP A 37 -1.46 -8.80 -2.46
C ASP A 37 -1.70 -7.44 -3.13
N THR A 38 -1.90 -6.38 -2.34
CA THR A 38 -2.14 -5.02 -2.84
C THR A 38 -0.98 -4.54 -3.70
N LEU A 39 0.25 -4.59 -3.18
CA LEU A 39 1.42 -4.11 -3.92
C LEU A 39 1.69 -4.97 -5.16
N ARG A 40 1.46 -6.29 -5.09
CA ARG A 40 1.59 -7.19 -6.25
C ARG A 40 0.57 -6.86 -7.35
N LYS A 41 -0.68 -6.59 -7.00
CA LYS A 41 -1.72 -6.15 -7.94
C LYS A 41 -1.35 -4.84 -8.65
N LEU A 42 -0.65 -3.95 -7.93
CA LEU A 42 -0.10 -2.72 -8.49
C LEU A 42 1.20 -2.92 -9.30
N GLY A 43 1.67 -4.16 -9.44
CA GLY A 43 2.84 -4.51 -10.25
C GLY A 43 4.17 -4.51 -9.49
N ALA A 44 4.18 -4.48 -8.16
CA ALA A 44 5.40 -4.61 -7.38
C ALA A 44 5.99 -6.02 -7.46
N ASN A 45 7.32 -6.12 -7.47
CA ASN A 45 8.01 -7.39 -7.28
C ASN A 45 8.13 -7.68 -5.78
N ILE A 46 7.10 -8.32 -5.23
CA ILE A 46 6.98 -8.64 -3.81
C ILE A 46 6.57 -10.10 -3.59
N LEU A 47 7.32 -10.78 -2.74
CA LEU A 47 7.05 -12.15 -2.28
C LEU A 47 6.80 -12.14 -0.77
N GLU A 48 5.76 -12.87 -0.36
CA GLU A 48 5.52 -13.18 1.04
C GLU A 48 6.11 -14.56 1.34
N GLU A 49 6.99 -14.65 2.32
CA GLU A 49 7.63 -15.90 2.74
C GLU A 49 7.43 -16.11 4.25
N GLY A 50 6.47 -16.95 4.62
CA GLY A 50 6.13 -17.23 6.00
C GLY A 50 5.68 -15.96 6.76
N SER A 51 6.55 -15.42 7.61
CA SER A 51 6.30 -14.16 8.34
C SER A 51 7.16 -13.00 7.84
N SER A 52 7.54 -13.01 6.56
CA SER A 52 8.41 -12.01 5.96
C SER A 52 7.86 -11.51 4.62
N LEU A 53 8.27 -10.30 4.24
CA LEU A 53 8.12 -9.75 2.89
C LEU A 53 9.50 -9.56 2.28
N LEU A 54 9.67 -10.03 1.04
CA LEU A 54 10.83 -9.77 0.20
C LEU A 54 10.43 -8.88 -0.96
N ILE A 55 11.04 -7.71 -1.07
CA ILE A 55 10.64 -6.66 -2.00
C ILE A 55 11.84 -6.27 -2.85
N ARG A 56 11.70 -6.38 -4.17
CA ARG A 56 12.72 -5.89 -5.13
C ARG A 56 12.21 -4.62 -5.78
N GLY A 57 12.79 -3.49 -5.39
CA GLY A 57 12.34 -2.17 -5.81
C GLY A 57 13.12 -1.59 -6.99
N GLY A 58 12.99 -0.27 -7.15
CA GLY A 58 13.67 0.50 -8.19
C GLY A 58 12.93 0.49 -9.53
N ARG A 59 11.66 0.10 -9.55
CA ARG A 59 10.80 0.13 -10.74
C ARG A 59 9.47 0.81 -10.43
N PRO A 60 8.95 1.67 -11.33
CA PRO A 60 7.62 2.24 -11.15
C PRO A 60 6.56 1.14 -11.14
N LEU A 61 5.57 1.31 -10.26
CA LEU A 61 4.38 0.49 -10.22
C LEU A 61 3.56 0.68 -11.51
N ALA A 62 2.74 -0.31 -11.84
CA ALA A 62 1.84 -0.20 -12.98
C ALA A 62 0.69 0.77 -12.66
N GLY A 63 0.04 0.59 -11.52
CA GLY A 63 -1.29 1.16 -11.24
C GLY A 63 -2.34 0.04 -11.26
N GLY A 64 -3.63 0.39 -11.23
CA GLY A 64 -4.73 -0.58 -11.28
C GLY A 64 -5.72 -0.49 -10.12
N GLU A 65 -6.45 -1.57 -9.90
CA GLU A 65 -7.55 -1.61 -8.92
C GLU A 65 -7.16 -2.45 -7.69
N VAL A 66 -7.44 -1.94 -6.51
CA VAL A 66 -7.13 -2.58 -5.22
C VAL A 66 -8.26 -2.37 -4.22
N ASP A 67 -8.33 -3.25 -3.22
CA ASP A 67 -9.29 -3.17 -2.12
C ASP A 67 -8.55 -2.82 -0.82
N SER A 68 -9.11 -1.93 -0.01
CA SER A 68 -8.51 -1.58 1.29
C SER A 68 -8.67 -2.68 2.35
N HIS A 69 -9.56 -3.64 2.10
CA HIS A 69 -10.04 -4.67 3.03
C HIS A 69 -10.54 -4.07 4.35
N GLY A 70 -11.08 -2.85 4.30
CA GLY A 70 -11.50 -2.10 5.49
C GLY A 70 -10.36 -1.65 6.39
N ASP A 71 -9.10 -1.81 5.98
CA ASP A 71 -7.90 -1.40 6.73
C ASP A 71 -7.44 -0.02 6.28
N HIS A 72 -7.53 0.95 7.20
CA HIS A 72 -7.17 2.35 6.97
C HIS A 72 -5.72 2.52 6.50
N ARG A 73 -4.80 1.64 6.93
CA ARG A 73 -3.38 1.71 6.53
C ARG A 73 -3.14 1.18 5.13
N ILE A 74 -3.94 0.22 4.68
CA ILE A 74 -3.90 -0.26 3.30
C ILE A 74 -4.47 0.82 2.38
N ALA A 75 -5.60 1.43 2.72
CA ALA A 75 -6.15 2.55 1.96
C ALA A 75 -5.15 3.71 1.78
N MET A 76 -4.52 4.16 2.88
CA MET A 76 -3.50 5.22 2.82
C MET A 76 -2.26 4.81 2.02
N MET A 77 -1.78 3.56 2.18
CA MET A 77 -0.66 3.03 1.39
C MET A 77 -0.99 3.01 -0.10
N SER A 78 -2.17 2.51 -0.48
CA SER A 78 -2.62 2.46 -1.88
C SER A 78 -2.75 3.85 -2.50
N ALA A 79 -3.19 4.86 -1.73
CA ALA A 79 -3.21 6.24 -2.19
C ALA A 79 -1.79 6.76 -2.46
N LEU A 80 -0.85 6.55 -1.53
CA LEU A 80 0.56 6.93 -1.71
C LEU A 80 1.24 6.17 -2.86
N ALA A 81 0.81 4.95 -3.16
CA ALA A 81 1.35 4.16 -4.26
C ALA A 81 1.12 4.82 -5.63
N SER A 82 0.11 5.70 -5.74
CA SER A 82 -0.14 6.47 -6.97
C SER A 82 1.03 7.39 -7.33
N LEU A 83 1.82 7.85 -6.34
CA LEU A 83 2.96 8.74 -6.54
C LEU A 83 4.14 8.07 -7.28
N ILE A 84 4.18 6.74 -7.28
CA ILE A 84 5.23 5.96 -7.94
C ILE A 84 4.67 5.02 -9.02
N SER A 85 3.40 5.22 -9.39
CA SER A 85 2.70 4.42 -10.42
C SER A 85 2.70 5.13 -11.77
N ARG A 86 2.71 4.35 -12.86
CA ARG A 86 2.55 4.89 -14.21
C ARG A 86 1.09 5.26 -14.52
N ASP A 87 0.16 4.43 -14.07
CA ASP A 87 -1.27 4.59 -14.28
C ASP A 87 -2.00 4.92 -12.96
N LYS A 88 -3.27 5.32 -13.08
CA LYS A 88 -4.13 5.63 -11.93
C LYS A 88 -4.34 4.39 -11.04
N ILE A 89 -4.59 4.64 -9.76
CA ILE A 89 -5.02 3.62 -8.81
C ILE A 89 -6.47 3.87 -8.41
N VAL A 90 -7.31 2.82 -8.48
CA VAL A 90 -8.68 2.82 -7.97
C VAL A 90 -8.70 2.01 -6.67
N ILE A 91 -9.23 2.59 -5.60
CA ILE A 91 -9.21 2.00 -4.26
C ILE A 91 -10.65 1.76 -3.81
N SER A 92 -11.06 0.49 -3.76
CA SER A 92 -12.31 0.09 -3.10
C SER A 92 -12.17 0.20 -1.59
N GLY A 93 -13.20 0.72 -0.91
CA GLY A 93 -13.19 0.87 0.54
C GLY A 93 -12.26 1.99 1.05
N ALA A 94 -12.02 3.03 0.25
CA ALA A 94 -11.13 4.15 0.59
C ALA A 94 -11.58 4.91 1.85
N GLU A 95 -12.87 4.90 2.18
CA GLU A 95 -13.46 5.51 3.37
C GLU A 95 -12.91 4.94 4.69
N ALA A 96 -12.26 3.77 4.66
CA ALA A 96 -11.59 3.18 5.81
C ALA A 96 -10.59 4.15 6.48
N VAL A 97 -9.97 5.08 5.72
CA VAL A 97 -9.06 6.09 6.28
C VAL A 97 -9.69 6.90 7.41
N GLY A 98 -11.02 7.11 7.39
CA GLY A 98 -11.75 7.87 8.40
C GLY A 98 -11.68 7.29 9.82
N LYS A 99 -11.29 6.02 9.97
CA LYS A 99 -11.09 5.39 11.29
C LYS A 99 -9.93 6.02 12.06
N SER A 100 -8.91 6.54 11.37
CA SER A 100 -7.70 7.07 12.01
C SER A 100 -7.30 8.46 11.53
N TYR A 101 -7.60 8.80 10.29
CA TYR A 101 -7.18 10.06 9.66
C TYR A 101 -8.29 10.57 8.71
N PRO A 102 -9.36 11.17 9.26
CA PRO A 102 -10.49 11.66 8.47
C PRO A 102 -10.12 12.67 7.38
N GLY A 103 -9.14 13.55 7.63
CA GLY A 103 -8.67 14.57 6.69
C GLY A 103 -7.62 14.10 5.69
N PHE A 104 -7.38 12.79 5.57
CA PHE A 104 -6.24 12.27 4.79
C PHE A 104 -6.27 12.68 3.33
N PHE A 105 -7.44 12.59 2.67
CA PHE A 105 -7.52 12.90 1.23
C PHE A 105 -7.51 14.40 0.96
N GLU A 106 -8.00 15.21 1.91
CA GLU A 106 -7.90 16.67 1.88
C GLU A 106 -6.43 17.09 1.96
N ASP A 107 -5.68 16.55 2.91
CA ASP A 107 -4.25 16.83 3.08
C ASP A 107 -3.43 16.30 1.88
N PHE A 108 -3.75 15.10 1.39
CA PHE A 108 -3.12 14.53 0.20
C PHE A 108 -3.34 15.40 -1.03
N ALA A 109 -4.56 15.94 -1.22
CA ALA A 109 -4.86 16.85 -2.30
C ALA A 109 -4.17 18.22 -2.14
N ALA A 110 -4.12 18.75 -0.92
CA ALA A 110 -3.41 20.01 -0.63
C ALA A 110 -1.90 19.93 -0.93
N LEU A 111 -1.32 18.72 -0.86
CA LEU A 111 0.08 18.45 -1.22
C LEU A 111 0.28 18.13 -2.72
N GLY A 112 -0.76 18.24 -3.55
CA GLY A 112 -0.68 18.05 -5.00
C GLY A 112 -1.12 16.67 -5.50
N GLY A 113 -1.58 15.78 -4.60
CA GLY A 113 -2.24 14.54 -4.99
C GLY A 113 -3.55 14.79 -5.73
N ILE A 114 -3.89 13.94 -6.69
CA ILE A 114 -5.16 14.04 -7.44
C ILE A 114 -6.09 12.94 -6.96
N VAL A 115 -7.21 13.33 -6.32
CA VAL A 115 -8.21 12.40 -5.80
C VAL A 115 -9.53 12.63 -6.54
N ARG A 116 -10.17 11.54 -6.97
CA ARG A 116 -11.53 11.56 -7.51
C ARG A 116 -12.36 10.55 -6.73
N LYS A 117 -13.55 10.96 -6.30
CA LYS A 117 -14.54 10.07 -5.67
C LYS A 117 -15.53 9.69 -6.76
N GLU A 118 -15.67 8.40 -7.00
CA GLU A 118 -16.67 7.81 -7.91
C GLU A 118 -17.87 7.31 -7.09
#